data_AF-A0A821BIL3-F1
#
_entry.id   AF-A0A821BIL3-F1
#
_cell.length_a   1.000
_cell.length_b   1.000
_cell.length_c   1.000
_cell.angle_alpha   90.00
_cell.angle_beta   90.00
_cell.angle_gamma   90.00
#
_symmetry.space_group_name_H-M   'P 1'
#
loop_
_entity.id
_entity.type
_entity.pdbx_description
1 polymer ?
#
loop_
_entity_poly.entity_id
_entity_poly.type
_entity_poly.pdbx_seq_one_letter_code
_entity_poly.pdbx_strand_id
1 'polypeptide(L)'
;MSSSLDNSSIAIPAHILNWALSKKITFWSLIILIFPSVIGSFLVFYGVIRKKEIRHRIKNQLVLLILVVHFVQAVFELPFTIIYLHRGQVPVASNAFCDYWQTLITTLNIVSLQLNAHLSIERYLLIFHNTFIQKYNISLHYAPAIFLIIAPLLFTFICIISYPCESTYDYNAVVCGVACYTLDPILGPFTWFFWCLLPLVLVVVSNLFLIIQVALQKRRMLQTNVWKKNLAMTLQLFAVTGVLYVSWLPIILTSVINIIHLTPV
;
A
#
# COMPACT_ATOMS: atom_id res chain seq x y z
N MET A 1 19.14 27.05 -58.00
CA MET A 1 19.19 27.99 -56.86
C MET A 1 18.73 27.21 -55.64
N SER A 2 19.66 26.99 -54.72
CA SER A 2 19.66 26.00 -53.65
C SER A 2 18.71 26.35 -52.51
N SER A 3 17.78 25.44 -52.21
CA SER A 3 16.98 25.43 -51.00
C SER A 3 17.83 25.00 -49.80
N SER A 4 18.12 25.95 -48.92
CA SER A 4 18.74 25.75 -47.62
C SER A 4 17.82 24.93 -46.70
N LEU A 5 18.18 23.68 -46.48
CA LEU A 5 17.67 22.84 -45.38
C LEU A 5 18.30 23.34 -44.08
N ASP A 6 17.56 24.16 -43.33
CA ASP A 6 17.91 24.52 -41.97
C ASP A 6 17.85 23.28 -41.07
N ASN A 7 19.03 22.73 -40.78
CA ASN A 7 19.29 21.78 -39.70
C ASN A 7 19.08 22.49 -38.35
N SER A 8 17.82 22.69 -37.98
CA SER A 8 17.44 23.03 -36.61
C SER A 8 17.54 21.76 -35.77
N SER A 9 18.67 21.59 -35.11
CA SER A 9 18.87 20.61 -34.05
C SER A 9 17.87 20.90 -32.93
N ILE A 10 16.78 20.14 -32.90
CA ILE A 10 15.75 20.20 -31.85
C ILE A 10 16.41 19.81 -30.53
N ALA A 11 16.81 20.81 -29.74
CA ALA A 11 17.30 20.62 -28.39
C ALA A 11 16.14 20.09 -27.54
N ILE A 12 16.22 18.81 -27.15
CA ILE A 12 15.23 18.21 -26.25
C ILE A 12 15.35 18.89 -24.88
N PRO A 13 14.24 19.43 -24.32
CA PRO A 13 14.26 20.06 -23.00
C PRO A 13 14.78 19.11 -21.91
N ALA A 14 15.68 19.60 -21.05
CA ALA A 14 16.29 18.82 -19.96
C ALA A 14 15.26 18.16 -19.03
N HIS A 15 14.09 18.77 -18.85
CA HIS A 15 12.98 18.20 -18.07
C HIS A 15 12.46 16.86 -18.63
N ILE A 16 12.37 16.75 -19.96
CA ILE A 16 11.87 15.53 -20.64
C ILE A 16 12.87 14.39 -20.46
N LEU A 17 14.18 14.69 -20.56
CA LEU A 17 15.24 13.71 -20.35
C LEU A 17 15.24 13.16 -18.92
N ASN A 18 15.11 14.03 -17.91
CA ASN A 18 15.08 13.64 -16.50
C ASN A 18 13.88 12.73 -16.20
N TRP A 19 12.72 13.02 -16.78
CA TRP A 19 11.52 12.19 -16.62
C TRP A 19 11.67 10.82 -17.30
N ALA A 20 12.21 10.77 -18.52
CA ALA A 20 12.45 9.51 -19.22
C ALA A 20 13.47 8.62 -18.49
N LEU A 21 14.53 9.23 -17.94
CA LEU A 21 15.53 8.52 -17.13
C LEU A 21 14.90 7.98 -15.84
N SER A 22 14.11 8.80 -15.15
CA SER A 22 13.38 8.39 -13.94
C SER A 22 12.47 7.18 -14.22
N LYS A 23 11.69 7.22 -15.31
CA LYS A 23 10.84 6.09 -15.72
C LYS A 23 11.62 4.80 -15.96
N LYS A 24 12.76 4.87 -16.66
CA LYS A 24 13.60 3.69 -16.91
C LYS A 24 14.17 3.10 -15.62
N ILE A 25 14.63 3.94 -14.70
CA ILE A 25 15.16 3.50 -13.41
C ILE A 25 14.05 2.83 -12.59
N THR A 26 12.87 3.45 -12.50
CA THR A 26 11.70 2.90 -11.79
C THR A 26 11.23 1.57 -12.40
N PHE A 27 11.25 1.45 -13.72
CA PHE A 27 10.89 0.21 -14.41
C PHE A 27 11.80 -0.96 -14.01
N TRP A 28 13.13 -0.78 -14.11
CA TRP A 28 14.08 -1.84 -13.78
C TRP A 28 14.10 -2.16 -12.29
N SER A 29 13.98 -1.14 -11.42
CA SER A 29 13.94 -1.37 -9.97
C SER A 29 12.70 -2.17 -9.56
N LEU A 30 11.54 -1.87 -10.13
CA LEU A 30 10.32 -2.63 -9.88
C LEU A 30 10.46 -4.08 -10.34
N ILE A 31 10.94 -4.34 -11.56
CA ILE A 31 11.11 -5.72 -12.05
C ILE A 31 12.04 -6.53 -11.14
N ILE A 32 13.21 -5.98 -10.80
CA ILE A 32 14.19 -6.66 -9.95
C ILE A 32 13.62 -6.94 -8.56
N LEU A 33 12.73 -6.09 -8.04
CA LEU A 33 12.11 -6.28 -6.73
C LEU A 33 10.90 -7.24 -6.77
N ILE A 34 10.13 -7.22 -7.84
CA ILE A 34 8.88 -8.00 -7.96
C ILE A 34 9.16 -9.49 -8.11
N PHE A 35 10.11 -9.88 -8.96
CA PHE A 35 10.45 -11.29 -9.15
C PHE A 35 10.77 -12.03 -7.85
N PRO A 36 11.73 -11.58 -7.02
CA PRO A 36 12.04 -12.24 -5.75
C PRO A 36 10.89 -12.12 -4.74
N SER A 37 10.11 -11.03 -4.77
CA SER A 37 8.95 -10.86 -3.89
C SER A 37 7.85 -11.89 -4.18
N VAL A 38 7.53 -12.11 -5.46
CA VAL A 38 6.52 -13.09 -5.89
C VAL A 38 6.99 -14.51 -5.56
N ILE A 39 8.24 -14.86 -5.89
CA ILE A 39 8.83 -16.17 -5.58
C ILE A 39 8.84 -16.41 -4.06
N GLY A 40 9.28 -15.42 -3.28
CA GLY A 40 9.30 -15.49 -1.82
C GLY A 40 7.91 -15.68 -1.23
N SER A 41 6.91 -14.94 -1.75
CA SER A 41 5.51 -15.07 -1.33
C SER A 41 4.99 -16.48 -1.62
N PHE A 42 5.24 -17.04 -2.81
CA PHE A 42 4.88 -18.41 -3.15
C PHE A 42 5.50 -19.44 -2.20
N LEU A 43 6.79 -19.30 -1.88
CA LEU A 43 7.48 -20.22 -0.96
C LEU A 43 6.88 -20.16 0.45
N VAL A 44 6.55 -18.95 0.94
CA VAL A 44 5.89 -18.77 2.23
C VAL A 44 4.48 -19.37 2.22
N PHE A 45 3.68 -19.11 1.18
CA PHE A 45 2.35 -19.71 1.01
C PHE A 45 2.40 -21.23 1.04
N TYR A 46 3.30 -21.81 0.25
CA TYR A 46 3.50 -23.24 0.18
C TYR A 46 3.88 -23.83 1.54
N GLY A 47 4.82 -23.18 2.25
CA GLY A 47 5.24 -23.59 3.59
C GLY A 47 4.11 -23.55 4.62
N VAL A 48 3.28 -22.51 4.59
CA VAL A 48 2.12 -22.35 5.50
C VAL A 48 1.02 -23.36 5.19
N ILE A 49 0.73 -23.63 3.92
CA ILE A 49 -0.28 -24.63 3.51
C ILE A 49 0.13 -26.03 3.95
N ARG A 50 1.42 -26.38 3.84
CA ARG A 50 1.92 -27.70 4.25
C ARG A 50 1.88 -27.93 5.75
N LYS A 51 2.11 -26.91 6.57
CA LYS A 51 2.20 -27.05 8.04
C LYS A 51 0.91 -26.59 8.73
N LYS A 52 -0.02 -27.52 8.94
CA LYS A 52 -1.31 -27.26 9.62
C LYS A 52 -1.16 -26.54 10.96
N GLU A 53 -0.15 -26.89 11.76
CA GLU A 53 0.10 -26.26 13.06
C GLU A 53 0.43 -24.76 12.98
N ILE A 54 1.09 -24.33 11.89
CA ILE A 54 1.43 -22.92 11.68
C ILE A 54 0.17 -22.16 11.28
N ARG A 55 -0.68 -22.76 10.44
CA ARG A 55 -1.91 -22.14 9.93
C ARG A 55 -2.97 -21.89 10.99
N HIS A 56 -3.12 -22.78 11.97
CA HIS A 56 -4.16 -22.65 13.00
C HIS A 56 -3.80 -21.70 14.16
N ARG A 57 -2.57 -21.17 14.20
CA ARG A 57 -2.21 -20.15 15.19
C ARG A 57 -2.78 -18.80 14.76
N ILE A 58 -3.64 -18.23 15.59
CA ILE A 58 -4.28 -16.90 15.43
C ILE A 58 -3.26 -15.86 14.94
N LYS A 59 -2.08 -15.82 15.56
CA LYS A 59 -0.97 -14.90 15.25
C LYS A 59 -0.52 -14.92 13.78
N ASN A 60 -0.68 -16.05 13.11
CA ASN A 60 -0.18 -16.25 11.75
C ASN A 60 -1.28 -16.00 10.70
N GLN A 61 -2.56 -16.04 11.09
CA GLN A 61 -3.67 -15.90 10.14
C GLN A 61 -3.73 -14.49 9.55
N LEU A 62 -3.57 -13.44 10.37
CA LEU A 62 -3.57 -12.07 9.87
C LEU A 62 -2.33 -11.77 9.01
N VAL A 63 -1.17 -12.32 9.39
CA VAL A 63 0.06 -12.23 8.57
C VAL A 63 -0.13 -12.92 7.21
N LEU A 64 -0.79 -14.08 7.20
CA LEU A 64 -1.13 -14.78 5.96
C LEU A 64 -2.09 -13.94 5.10
N LEU A 65 -3.08 -13.31 5.71
CA LEU A 65 -4.04 -12.44 5.01
C LEU A 65 -3.33 -11.24 4.36
N ILE A 66 -2.44 -10.57 5.08
CA ILE A 66 -1.60 -9.48 4.55
C ILE A 66 -0.73 -9.98 3.39
N LEU A 67 -0.14 -11.17 3.52
CA LEU A 67 0.64 -11.79 2.45
C LEU A 67 -0.22 -12.05 1.20
N VAL A 68 -1.49 -12.44 1.36
CA VAL A 68 -2.41 -12.65 0.21
C VAL A 68 -2.67 -11.33 -0.48
N VAL A 69 -2.98 -10.27 0.28
CA VAL A 69 -3.23 -8.94 -0.27
C VAL A 69 -2.01 -8.44 -1.06
N HIS A 70 -0.81 -8.53 -0.49
CA HIS A 70 0.42 -8.12 -1.20
C HIS A 70 0.75 -9.01 -2.40
N PHE A 71 0.45 -10.31 -2.33
CA PHE A 71 0.62 -11.20 -3.47
C PHE A 71 -0.33 -10.83 -4.62
N VAL A 72 -1.60 -10.58 -4.32
CA VAL A 72 -2.58 -10.11 -5.31
C VAL A 72 -2.13 -8.77 -5.91
N GLN A 73 -1.65 -7.83 -5.09
CA GLN A 73 -1.10 -6.57 -5.58
C GLN A 73 0.10 -6.80 -6.52
N ALA A 74 1.03 -7.68 -6.15
CA ALA A 74 2.21 -7.96 -6.95
C ALA A 74 1.90 -8.65 -8.29
N VAL A 75 0.87 -9.50 -8.33
CA VAL A 75 0.49 -10.27 -9.52
C VAL A 75 -0.45 -9.50 -10.44
N PHE A 76 -1.36 -8.68 -9.90
CA PHE A 76 -2.39 -8.02 -10.69
C PHE A 76 -2.11 -6.53 -10.92
N GLU A 77 -1.70 -5.79 -9.89
CA GLU A 77 -1.51 -4.33 -10.00
C GLU A 77 -0.17 -3.97 -10.64
N LEU A 78 0.92 -4.55 -10.15
CA LEU A 78 2.26 -4.17 -10.59
C LEU A 78 2.53 -4.43 -12.08
N PRO A 79 2.04 -5.52 -12.72
CA PRO A 79 2.23 -5.70 -14.17
C PRO A 79 1.61 -4.59 -15.00
N PHE A 80 0.44 -4.05 -14.61
CA PHE A 80 -0.16 -2.92 -15.32
C PHE A 80 0.70 -1.66 -15.19
N THR A 81 1.23 -1.41 -13.99
CA THR A 81 2.16 -0.32 -13.71
C THR A 81 3.47 -0.47 -14.51
N ILE A 82 4.01 -1.69 -14.62
CA ILE A 82 5.21 -1.99 -15.43
C ILE A 82 4.95 -1.73 -16.91
N ILE A 83 3.80 -2.21 -17.45
CA ILE A 83 3.44 -1.99 -18.85
C ILE A 83 3.30 -0.50 -19.14
N TYR A 84 2.68 0.25 -18.22
CA TYR A 84 2.59 1.71 -18.33
C TYR A 84 3.97 2.38 -18.29
N LEU A 85 4.87 1.97 -17.39
CA LEU A 85 6.23 2.53 -17.33
C LEU A 85 7.03 2.24 -18.60
N HIS A 86 6.81 1.09 -19.24
CA HIS A 86 7.45 0.71 -20.49
C HIS A 86 6.88 1.46 -21.71
N ARG A 87 5.56 1.53 -21.85
CA ARG A 87 4.88 2.10 -23.02
C ARG A 87 4.64 3.60 -22.92
N GLY A 88 4.63 4.15 -21.71
CA GLY A 88 4.21 5.52 -21.43
C GLY A 88 2.69 5.74 -21.51
N GLN A 89 1.91 4.67 -21.69
CA GLN A 89 0.46 4.71 -21.88
C GLN A 89 -0.19 3.51 -21.19
N VAL A 90 -1.47 3.64 -20.85
CA VAL A 90 -2.22 2.53 -20.23
C VAL A 90 -2.37 1.33 -21.19
N PRO A 91 -2.43 0.09 -20.68
CA PRO A 91 -2.54 -1.12 -21.52
C PRO A 91 -3.76 -1.13 -22.46
N VAL A 92 -4.90 -0.63 -21.97
CA VAL A 92 -6.17 -0.56 -22.70
C VAL A 92 -6.78 0.82 -22.47
N ALA A 93 -6.92 1.61 -23.54
CA ALA A 93 -7.53 2.94 -23.47
C ALA A 93 -9.05 2.84 -23.46
N SER A 94 -9.61 2.44 -22.31
CA SER A 94 -11.04 2.31 -22.09
C SER A 94 -11.40 2.76 -20.67
N ASN A 95 -12.50 3.50 -20.52
CA ASN A 95 -13.02 3.94 -19.23
C ASN A 95 -13.19 2.76 -18.25
N ALA A 96 -13.78 1.65 -18.71
CA ALA A 96 -14.01 0.47 -17.87
C ALA A 96 -12.70 -0.15 -17.34
N PHE A 97 -11.64 -0.13 -18.14
CA PHE A 97 -10.32 -0.59 -17.70
C PHE A 97 -9.72 0.35 -16.65
N CYS A 98 -9.88 1.66 -16.83
CA CYS A 98 -9.45 2.66 -15.87
C CYS A 98 -10.18 2.55 -14.54
N ASP A 99 -11.50 2.40 -14.55
CA ASP A 99 -12.30 2.19 -13.34
C ASP A 99 -11.88 0.94 -12.60
N TYR A 100 -11.69 -0.17 -13.32
CA TYR A 100 -11.21 -1.43 -12.75
C TYR A 100 -9.82 -1.25 -12.11
N TRP A 101 -8.88 -0.67 -12.85
CA TRP A 101 -7.50 -0.52 -12.37
C TRP A 101 -7.44 0.41 -11.16
N GLN A 102 -8.15 1.54 -11.22
CA GLN A 102 -8.22 2.51 -10.14
C GLN A 102 -8.88 1.92 -8.89
N THR A 103 -9.97 1.17 -9.05
CA THR A 103 -10.62 0.44 -7.95
C THR A 103 -9.67 -0.56 -7.33
N LEU A 104 -9.00 -1.38 -8.15
CA LEU A 104 -8.09 -2.43 -7.69
C LEU A 104 -6.92 -1.85 -6.89
N ILE A 105 -6.21 -0.87 -7.44
CA ILE A 105 -5.03 -0.28 -6.78
C ILE A 105 -5.42 0.44 -5.49
N THR A 106 -6.51 1.22 -5.52
CA THR A 106 -6.96 2.01 -4.37
C THR A 106 -7.41 1.10 -3.24
N THR A 107 -8.22 0.08 -3.57
CA THR A 107 -8.70 -0.90 -2.58
C THR A 107 -7.55 -1.68 -1.96
N LEU A 108 -6.66 -2.27 -2.78
CA LEU A 108 -5.57 -3.10 -2.25
C LEU A 108 -4.61 -2.29 -1.37
N ASN A 109 -4.32 -1.04 -1.75
CA ASN A 109 -3.48 -0.15 -0.96
C ASN A 109 -4.12 0.21 0.39
N ILE A 110 -5.41 0.60 0.40
CA ILE A 110 -6.12 0.92 1.64
C ILE A 110 -6.21 -0.30 2.54
N VAL A 111 -6.64 -1.45 2.00
CA VAL A 111 -6.76 -2.71 2.75
C VAL A 111 -5.41 -3.11 3.33
N SER A 112 -4.34 -3.06 2.53
CA SER A 112 -2.98 -3.35 2.98
C SER A 112 -2.57 -2.47 4.16
N LEU A 113 -2.76 -1.16 4.06
CA LEU A 113 -2.40 -0.21 5.12
C LEU A 113 -3.20 -0.46 6.40
N GLN A 114 -4.51 -0.68 6.27
CA GLN A 114 -5.40 -0.94 7.39
C GLN A 114 -5.12 -2.28 8.09
N LEU A 115 -4.88 -3.35 7.32
CA LEU A 115 -4.50 -4.64 7.89
C LEU A 115 -3.14 -4.56 8.60
N ASN A 116 -2.19 -3.78 8.08
CA ASN A 116 -0.92 -3.52 8.77
C ASN A 116 -1.14 -2.78 10.10
N ALA A 117 -2.01 -1.76 10.12
CA ALA A 117 -2.39 -1.06 11.35
C ALA A 117 -3.00 -2.02 12.38
N HIS A 118 -3.95 -2.85 11.93
CA HIS A 118 -4.60 -3.84 12.77
C HIS A 118 -3.60 -4.88 13.30
N LEU A 119 -2.67 -5.37 12.47
CA LEU A 119 -1.63 -6.32 12.88
C LEU A 119 -0.73 -5.74 13.97
N SER A 120 -0.35 -4.46 13.88
CA SER A 120 0.44 -3.79 14.92
C SER A 120 -0.30 -3.75 16.25
N ILE A 121 -1.60 -3.41 16.23
CA ILE A 121 -2.46 -3.38 17.43
C ILE A 121 -2.68 -4.79 17.99
N GLU A 122 -2.98 -5.77 17.14
CA GLU A 122 -3.20 -7.17 17.54
C GLU A 122 -1.94 -7.74 18.20
N ARG A 123 -0.75 -7.48 17.63
CA ARG A 123 0.52 -7.90 18.22
C ARG A 123 0.75 -7.29 19.59
N TYR A 124 0.44 -6.02 19.77
CA TYR A 124 0.50 -5.38 21.09
C TYR A 124 -0.41 -6.12 22.08
N LEU A 125 -1.68 -6.31 21.74
CA LEU A 125 -2.65 -7.01 22.58
C LEU A 125 -2.25 -8.47 22.85
N LEU A 126 -1.67 -9.18 21.90
CA LEU A 126 -1.20 -10.56 22.06
C LEU A 126 -0.01 -10.69 23.02
N ILE A 127 0.84 -9.66 23.11
CA ILE A 127 2.01 -9.67 23.99
C ILE A 127 1.59 -9.34 25.43
N PHE A 128 0.74 -8.32 25.64
CA PHE A 128 0.41 -7.83 26.98
C PHE A 128 -0.92 -8.37 27.54
N HIS A 129 -1.84 -8.77 26.67
CA HIS A 129 -3.21 -9.15 27.01
C HIS A 129 -3.65 -10.47 26.34
N ASN A 130 -2.76 -11.46 26.28
CA ASN A 130 -3.03 -12.74 25.61
C ASN A 130 -4.31 -13.44 26.09
N THR A 131 -4.62 -13.40 27.39
CA THR A 131 -5.84 -14.00 27.95
C THR A 131 -7.11 -13.32 27.45
N PHE A 132 -7.06 -12.01 27.22
CA PHE A 132 -8.19 -11.23 26.71
C PHE A 132 -8.50 -11.58 25.25
N ILE A 133 -7.48 -11.66 24.39
CA ILE A 133 -7.67 -12.07 22.99
C ILE A 133 -8.18 -13.50 22.88
N GLN A 134 -7.68 -14.43 23.69
CA GLN A 134 -8.15 -15.81 23.65
C GLN A 134 -9.64 -15.93 24.02
N LYS A 135 -10.12 -15.08 24.94
CA LYS A 135 -11.53 -15.04 25.33
C LYS A 135 -12.44 -14.41 24.27
N TYR A 136 -11.98 -13.35 23.58
CA TYR A 136 -12.76 -12.58 22.60
C TYR A 136 -12.20 -12.70 21.17
N ASN A 137 -11.77 -13.91 20.80
CA ASN A 137 -11.11 -14.18 19.54
C ASN A 137 -11.94 -13.76 18.32
N ILE A 138 -13.24 -14.07 18.26
CA ILE A 138 -14.09 -13.71 17.11
C ILE A 138 -14.21 -12.19 16.96
N SER A 139 -14.50 -11.49 18.06
CA SER A 139 -14.79 -10.05 18.03
C SER A 139 -13.57 -9.17 17.84
N LEU A 140 -12.38 -9.59 18.30
CA LEU A 140 -11.16 -8.75 18.24
C LEU A 140 -10.21 -9.15 17.13
N HIS A 141 -10.30 -10.38 16.61
CA HIS A 141 -9.41 -10.88 15.55
C HIS A 141 -10.11 -10.91 14.19
N TYR A 142 -11.21 -11.65 14.08
CA TYR A 142 -11.82 -11.92 12.78
C TYR A 142 -12.75 -10.79 12.32
N ALA A 143 -13.60 -10.28 13.22
CA ALA A 143 -14.55 -9.22 12.87
C ALA A 143 -13.87 -7.94 12.36
N PRO A 144 -12.81 -7.40 13.01
CA PRO A 144 -12.13 -6.22 12.50
C PRO A 144 -11.41 -6.49 11.18
N ALA A 145 -10.72 -7.63 11.05
CA ALA A 145 -10.03 -7.96 9.80
C ALA A 145 -11.00 -8.07 8.60
N ILE A 146 -12.16 -8.71 8.79
CA ILE A 146 -13.20 -8.80 7.75
C ILE A 146 -13.76 -7.41 7.42
N PHE A 147 -14.06 -6.61 8.43
CA PHE A 147 -14.56 -5.25 8.24
C PHE A 147 -13.55 -4.37 7.47
N LEU A 148 -12.26 -4.43 7.82
CA LEU A 148 -11.19 -3.67 7.16
C LEU A 148 -10.92 -4.12 5.71
N ILE A 149 -11.45 -5.28 5.28
CA ILE A 149 -11.40 -5.70 3.87
C ILE A 149 -12.66 -5.27 3.13
N ILE A 150 -13.83 -5.56 3.71
CA ILE A 150 -15.11 -5.33 3.04
C ILE A 150 -15.41 -3.82 2.95
N ALA A 151 -15.12 -3.04 3.99
CA ALA A 151 -15.47 -1.62 4.01
C ALA A 151 -14.72 -0.80 2.93
N PRO A 152 -13.38 -0.89 2.76
CA PRO A 152 -12.72 -0.21 1.65
C PRO A 152 -13.16 -0.68 0.27
N LEU A 153 -13.45 -1.97 0.12
CA LEU A 153 -13.91 -2.54 -1.15
C LEU A 153 -15.26 -1.96 -1.56
N LEU A 154 -16.23 -1.94 -0.63
CA LEU A 154 -17.54 -1.34 -0.89
C LEU A 154 -17.43 0.16 -1.11
N PHE A 155 -16.66 0.85 -0.27
CA PHE A 155 -16.46 2.30 -0.37
C PHE A 155 -15.90 2.72 -1.72
N THR A 156 -14.77 2.12 -2.13
CA THR A 156 -14.12 2.46 -3.42
C THR A 156 -14.99 2.09 -4.61
N PHE A 157 -15.68 0.94 -4.57
CA PHE A 157 -16.61 0.53 -5.62
C PHE A 157 -17.74 1.54 -5.79
N ILE A 158 -18.36 1.98 -4.69
CA ILE A 158 -19.43 2.99 -4.71
C ILE A 158 -18.88 4.34 -5.20
N CYS A 159 -17.73 4.79 -4.69
CA CYS A 159 -17.14 6.08 -5.05
C CYS A 159 -16.69 6.17 -6.52
N ILE A 160 -16.24 5.07 -7.11
CA ILE A 160 -15.75 5.08 -8.50
C ILE A 160 -16.92 4.91 -9.49
N ILE A 161 -17.87 4.00 -9.20
CA ILE A 161 -18.91 3.64 -10.17
C ILE A 161 -20.17 4.50 -10.00
N SER A 162 -20.55 4.84 -8.77
CA SER A 162 -21.85 5.46 -8.48
C SER A 162 -21.78 6.96 -8.23
N TYR A 163 -20.59 7.52 -8.02
CA TYR A 163 -20.46 8.94 -7.70
C TYR A 163 -20.70 9.80 -8.95
N PRO A 164 -21.60 10.80 -8.89
CA PRO A 164 -22.07 11.53 -10.06
C PRO A 164 -21.07 12.62 -10.45
N CYS A 165 -19.94 12.23 -11.02
CA CYS A 165 -18.96 13.18 -11.54
C CYS A 165 -18.40 12.73 -12.89
N GLU A 166 -18.11 13.70 -13.74
CA GLU A 166 -17.62 13.44 -15.10
C GLU A 166 -16.14 13.03 -15.03
N SER A 167 -15.87 11.74 -15.19
CA SER A 167 -14.51 11.22 -15.13
C SER A 167 -13.77 11.49 -16.43
N THR A 168 -12.83 12.44 -16.38
CA THR A 168 -11.88 12.69 -17.47
C THR A 168 -10.63 11.82 -17.26
N TYR A 169 -10.56 10.66 -17.92
CA TYR A 169 -9.39 9.79 -17.84
C TYR A 169 -8.25 10.30 -18.73
N ASP A 170 -7.04 10.36 -18.16
CA ASP A 170 -5.81 10.58 -18.93
C ASP A 170 -5.09 9.25 -19.14
N TYR A 171 -5.21 8.71 -20.36
CA TYR A 171 -4.58 7.45 -20.77
C TYR A 171 -3.05 7.50 -20.84
N ASN A 172 -2.46 8.68 -20.70
CA ASN A 172 -1.00 8.87 -20.61
C ASN A 172 -0.53 9.08 -19.16
N ALA A 173 -1.47 9.16 -18.20
CA ALA A 173 -1.17 9.23 -16.78
C ALA A 173 -1.19 7.84 -16.12
N VAL A 174 -0.47 7.71 -15.01
CA VAL A 174 -0.48 6.49 -14.20
C VAL A 174 -1.86 6.29 -13.58
N VAL A 175 -2.37 5.06 -13.58
CA VAL A 175 -3.74 4.75 -13.08
C VAL A 175 -4.83 5.58 -13.75
N CYS A 176 -4.63 5.96 -15.01
CA CYS A 176 -5.54 6.82 -15.76
C CYS A 176 -5.78 8.22 -15.15
N GLY A 177 -4.89 8.68 -14.26
CA GLY A 177 -4.99 9.96 -13.59
C GLY A 177 -5.60 9.88 -12.19
N VAL A 178 -6.19 11.00 -11.76
CA VAL A 178 -6.76 11.16 -10.42
C VAL A 178 -8.24 10.77 -10.44
N ALA A 179 -8.68 10.00 -9.45
CA ALA A 179 -10.09 9.59 -9.36
C ALA A 179 -10.96 10.81 -9.15
N CYS A 180 -12.04 10.95 -9.92
CA CYS A 180 -12.84 12.16 -9.90
C CYS A 180 -13.43 12.49 -8.51
N TYR A 181 -13.84 11.49 -7.72
CA TYR A 181 -14.32 11.70 -6.35
C TYR A 181 -13.27 12.29 -5.39
N THR A 182 -11.97 12.17 -5.71
CA THR A 182 -10.90 12.73 -4.87
C THR A 182 -10.71 14.23 -5.05
N LEU A 183 -11.29 14.80 -6.11
CA LEU A 183 -11.32 16.24 -6.36
C LEU A 183 -12.47 16.93 -5.61
N ASP A 184 -13.46 16.17 -5.12
CA ASP A 184 -14.54 16.71 -4.32
C ASP A 184 -14.00 17.24 -2.98
N PRO A 185 -14.37 18.47 -2.56
CA PRO A 185 -13.81 19.13 -1.38
C PRO A 185 -14.15 18.43 -0.06
N ILE A 186 -15.12 17.52 -0.04
CA ILE A 186 -15.52 16.79 1.17
C ILE A 186 -14.98 15.35 1.10
N LEU A 187 -15.32 14.62 0.04
CA LEU A 187 -14.97 13.21 -0.12
C LEU A 187 -13.47 12.98 -0.30
N GLY A 188 -12.76 13.87 -1.01
CA GLY A 188 -11.32 13.77 -1.22
C GLY A 188 -10.56 13.80 0.11
N PRO A 189 -10.65 14.88 0.91
CA PRO A 189 -10.01 14.97 2.21
C PRO A 189 -10.48 13.89 3.19
N PHE A 190 -11.77 13.56 3.21
CA PHE A 190 -12.30 12.48 4.04
C PHE A 190 -11.62 11.15 3.71
N THR A 191 -11.54 10.81 2.42
CA THR A 191 -10.92 9.57 1.97
C THR A 191 -9.46 9.51 2.39
N TRP A 192 -8.72 10.58 2.09
CA TRP A 192 -7.31 10.70 2.41
C TRP A 192 -7.05 10.59 3.92
N PHE A 193 -7.88 11.24 4.75
CA PHE A 193 -7.71 11.24 6.19
C PHE A 193 -8.03 9.87 6.80
N PHE A 194 -9.22 9.33 6.52
CA PHE A 194 -9.70 8.11 7.17
C PHE A 194 -9.07 6.83 6.63
N TRP A 195 -8.86 6.73 5.32
CA TRP A 195 -8.38 5.50 4.70
C TRP A 195 -6.86 5.45 4.57
N CYS A 196 -6.17 6.60 4.55
CA CYS A 196 -4.72 6.66 4.41
C CYS A 196 -4.01 7.21 5.66
N LEU A 197 -4.26 8.47 6.04
CA LEU A 197 -3.48 9.13 7.09
C LEU A 197 -3.65 8.49 8.46
N LEU A 198 -4.89 8.23 8.88
CA LEU A 198 -5.19 7.66 10.19
C LEU A 198 -4.56 6.26 10.38
N PRO A 199 -4.74 5.28 9.46
CA PRO A 199 -4.05 4.00 9.54
C PRO A 199 -2.53 4.13 9.55
N LEU A 200 -1.96 5.04 8.75
CA LEU A 200 -0.51 5.26 8.72
C LEU A 200 0.03 5.75 10.08
N VAL A 201 -0.62 6.73 10.69
CA VAL A 201 -0.25 7.23 12.02
C VAL A 201 -0.41 6.13 13.07
N LEU A 202 -1.49 5.36 13.02
CA LEU A 202 -1.73 4.24 13.94
C LEU A 202 -0.64 3.17 13.83
N VAL A 203 -0.19 2.82 12.62
CA VAL A 203 0.93 1.88 12.40
C VAL A 203 2.20 2.38 13.09
N VAL A 204 2.57 3.63 12.84
CA VAL A 204 3.81 4.22 13.38
C VAL A 204 3.76 4.27 14.90
N VAL A 205 2.68 4.84 15.46
CA VAL A 205 2.51 4.97 16.92
C VAL A 205 2.48 3.59 17.59
N SER A 206 1.73 2.63 17.03
CA SER A 206 1.62 1.29 17.60
C SER A 206 2.96 0.54 17.55
N ASN A 207 3.70 0.63 16.45
CA ASN A 207 5.01 -0.02 16.33
C ASN A 207 6.05 0.61 17.27
N LEU A 208 6.10 1.94 17.36
CA LEU A 208 6.98 2.63 18.30
C LEU A 208 6.66 2.25 19.74
N PHE A 209 5.38 2.26 20.10
CA PHE A 209 4.93 1.86 21.43
C PHE A 209 5.29 0.40 21.73
N LEU A 210 5.10 -0.52 20.77
CA LEU A 210 5.47 -1.92 20.92
C LEU A 210 6.98 -2.08 21.14
N ILE A 211 7.82 -1.38 20.37
CA ILE A 211 9.28 -1.39 20.54
C ILE A 211 9.68 -0.88 21.92
N ILE A 212 9.14 0.26 22.35
CA ILE A 212 9.42 0.85 23.67
C ILE A 212 9.04 -0.14 24.78
N GLN A 213 7.84 -0.72 24.72
CA GLN A 213 7.38 -1.66 25.74
C GLN A 213 8.20 -2.96 25.77
N VAL A 214 8.54 -3.52 24.61
CA VAL A 214 9.41 -4.72 24.53
C VAL A 214 10.82 -4.43 25.05
N ALA A 215 11.33 -3.21 24.85
CA ALA A 215 12.61 -2.78 25.41
C ALA A 215 12.54 -2.63 26.94
N LEU A 216 11.51 -1.96 27.46
CA LEU A 216 11.32 -1.75 28.91
C LEU A 216 11.06 -3.07 29.66
N GLN A 217 10.31 -4.00 29.06
CA GLN A 217 9.98 -5.28 29.69
C GLN A 217 11.05 -6.37 29.56
N LYS A 218 12.24 -6.03 29.06
CA LYS A 218 13.39 -6.95 29.00
C LYS A 218 13.66 -7.67 30.34
N ARG A 219 13.44 -7.00 31.47
CA ARG A 219 13.63 -7.56 32.82
C ARG A 219 12.49 -8.49 33.28
N ARG A 220 11.25 -8.30 32.80
CA ARG A 220 10.08 -9.11 33.20
C ARG A 220 9.94 -10.38 32.38
N MET A 221 10.37 -10.35 31.11
CA MET A 221 10.45 -11.55 30.29
C MET A 221 11.70 -12.34 30.68
N LEU A 222 11.61 -13.09 31.79
CA LEU A 222 12.67 -13.91 32.41
C LEU A 222 13.36 -14.92 31.45
N GLN A 223 12.93 -15.02 30.20
CA GLN A 223 13.52 -15.85 29.14
C GLN A 223 14.08 -14.98 28.01
N THR A 224 15.41 -14.82 28.00
CA THR A 224 16.17 -14.07 26.98
C THR A 224 15.89 -14.53 25.55
N ASN A 225 15.63 -15.82 25.32
CA ASN A 225 15.36 -16.36 23.99
C ASN A 225 13.99 -15.92 23.44
N VAL A 226 12.95 -15.89 24.27
CA VAL A 226 11.61 -15.44 23.85
C VAL A 226 11.63 -13.94 23.56
N TRP A 227 12.33 -13.15 24.37
CA TRP A 227 12.52 -11.72 24.15
C TRP A 227 13.22 -11.44 22.82
N LYS A 228 14.36 -12.08 22.55
CA LYS A 228 15.09 -11.91 21.28
C LYS A 228 14.21 -12.23 20.07
N LYS A 229 13.42 -13.31 20.14
CA LYS A 229 12.50 -13.71 19.06
C LYS A 229 11.40 -12.66 18.82
N ASN A 230 10.76 -12.16 19.89
CA ASN A 230 9.73 -11.15 19.78
C ASN A 230 10.27 -9.80 19.28
N LEU A 231 11.47 -9.41 19.72
CA LEU A 231 12.14 -8.21 19.23
C LEU A 231 12.47 -8.33 17.74
N ALA A 232 13.01 -9.47 17.29
CA ALA A 232 13.32 -9.69 15.87
C ALA A 232 12.07 -9.61 14.98
N MET A 233 10.95 -10.23 15.39
CA MET A 233 9.69 -10.15 14.64
C MET A 233 9.08 -8.74 14.63
N THR A 234 9.29 -7.97 15.71
CA THR A 234 8.84 -6.57 15.80
C THR A 234 9.67 -5.68 14.89
N LEU A 235 10.99 -5.85 14.91
CA LEU A 235 11.91 -5.08 14.08
C LEU A 235 11.66 -5.35 12.60
N GLN A 236 11.35 -6.59 12.22
CA GLN A 236 10.93 -6.93 10.87
C GLN A 236 9.67 -6.17 10.45
N LEU A 237 8.65 -6.11 11.32
CA LEU A 237 7.43 -5.35 11.02
C LEU A 237 7.73 -3.85 10.91
N PHE A 238 8.55 -3.31 11.81
CA PHE A 238 8.97 -1.92 11.75
C PHE A 238 9.69 -1.59 10.43
N ALA A 239 10.59 -2.46 9.98
CA ALA A 239 11.28 -2.30 8.70
C ALA A 239 10.29 -2.28 7.51
N VAL A 240 9.32 -3.20 7.49
CA VAL A 240 8.25 -3.23 6.47
C VAL A 240 7.45 -1.93 6.50
N THR A 241 7.08 -1.45 7.69
CA THR A 241 6.32 -0.20 7.82
C THR A 241 7.15 1.05 7.50
N GLY A 242 8.46 1.00 7.72
CA GLY A 242 9.38 2.05 7.30
C GLY A 242 9.44 2.17 5.77
N VAL A 243 9.48 1.05 5.06
CA VAL A 243 9.40 1.04 3.58
C VAL A 243 8.07 1.64 3.13
N LEU A 244 6.94 1.21 3.71
CA LEU A 244 5.64 1.80 3.40
C LEU A 244 5.65 3.32 3.62
N TYR A 245 6.15 3.79 4.76
CA TYR A 245 6.19 5.21 5.07
C TYR A 245 7.02 6.00 4.03
N VAL A 246 8.21 5.52 3.68
CA VAL A 246 9.06 6.15 2.67
C VAL A 246 8.37 6.18 1.30
N SER A 247 7.63 5.13 0.94
CA SER A 247 6.88 5.08 -0.32
C SER A 247 5.68 6.04 -0.35
N TRP A 248 4.96 6.20 0.76
CA TRP A 248 3.76 7.05 0.82
C TRP A 248 4.07 8.52 1.01
N LEU A 249 5.13 8.86 1.75
CA LEU A 249 5.46 10.23 2.15
C LEU A 249 5.49 11.24 0.98
N PRO A 250 6.11 10.96 -0.18
CA PRO A 250 6.09 11.89 -1.32
C PRO A 250 4.67 12.17 -1.83
N ILE A 251 3.80 11.15 -1.86
CA ILE A 251 2.41 11.28 -2.32
C ILE A 251 1.62 12.15 -1.33
N ILE A 252 1.82 11.95 -0.02
CA ILE A 252 1.16 12.78 1.01
C ILE A 252 1.61 14.24 0.89
N LEU A 253 2.92 14.47 0.79
CA LEU A 253 3.46 15.83 0.69
C LEU A 253 2.95 16.57 -0.55
N THR A 254 3.00 15.93 -1.70
CA THR A 254 2.51 16.53 -2.96
C THR A 254 1.01 16.81 -2.90
N SER A 255 0.23 15.92 -2.29
CA SER A 255 -1.22 16.12 -2.12
C SER A 255 -1.54 17.30 -1.21
N VAL A 256 -0.83 17.44 -0.08
CA VAL A 256 -1.00 18.57 0.85
C VAL A 256 -0.63 19.90 0.18
N ILE A 257 0.49 19.93 -0.54
CA ILE A 257 0.92 21.14 -1.27
C ILE A 257 -0.14 21.56 -2.29
N ASN A 258 -0.68 20.60 -3.06
CA ASN A 258 -1.72 20.88 -4.04
C ASN A 258 -3.00 21.43 -3.39
N ILE A 259 -3.43 20.86 -2.26
CA ILE A 259 -4.62 21.34 -1.52
C ILE A 259 -4.41 22.78 -1.04
N ILE A 260 -3.25 23.09 -0.45
CA ILE A 260 -2.92 24.45 0.04
C ILE A 260 -2.90 25.46 -1.11
N HIS A 261 -2.38 25.08 -2.28
CA HIS A 261 -2.29 25.99 -3.42
C HIS A 261 -3.65 26.23 -4.10
N LEU A 262 -4.55 25.24 -4.06
CA LEU A 262 -5.88 25.30 -4.70
C LEU A 262 -6.97 25.95 -3.84
N THR A 263 -6.69 26.28 -2.57
CA THR A 263 -7.56 27.12 -1.77
C THR A 263 -7.16 28.60 -1.94
N PRO A 264 -7.75 29.36 -2.88
CA PRO A 264 -7.62 30.81 -2.85
C PRO A 264 -8.29 31.30 -1.55
N VAL A 265 -7.51 31.96 -0.70
CA VAL A 265 -7.98 32.66 0.50
C VAL A 265 -8.80 33.87 0.09
#